data_AF-A0A838U686-F1
#
_entry.id   AF-A0A838U686-F1
#
_cell.length_a   1.000
_cell.length_b   1.000
_cell.length_c   1.000
_cell.angle_alpha   90.00
_cell.angle_beta   90.00
_cell.angle_gamma   90.00
#
_symmetry.space_group_name_H-M   'P 1'
#
loop_
_entity.id
_entity.type
_entity.pdbx_description
1 polymer ?
#
loop_
_entity_poly.entity_id
_entity_poly.type
_entity_poly.pdbx_seq_one_letter_code
_entity_poly.pdbx_strand_id
1 'polypeptide(L)'
;MVTGKIIDYNSINNTFTLSKDKAQYLTRKNCIYNFAASMQWIPVLAKVENEIIECFIKGGGVPYSSYNRFHEVMAEESFQTIAVGLIDLILPLVPNLNSKLKEGIKVLD
;
A
#
# COMPACT_ATOMS: atom_id res chain seq x y z
N MET A 1 8.99 17.64 -5.02
CA MET A 1 8.58 17.56 -3.60
C MET A 1 8.25 18.93 -2.98
N VAL A 2 9.07 19.97 -3.18
CA VAL A 2 8.77 21.34 -2.67
C VAL A 2 7.60 22.01 -3.39
N THR A 3 7.62 22.03 -4.72
CA THR A 3 6.52 22.59 -5.53
C THR A 3 5.19 21.88 -5.31
N GLY A 4 5.24 20.58 -4.99
CA GLY A 4 4.09 19.77 -4.57
C GLY A 4 3.70 19.94 -3.09
N LYS A 5 4.32 20.87 -2.36
CA LYS A 5 4.04 21.21 -0.95
C LYS A 5 4.26 20.06 0.06
N ILE A 6 5.02 19.03 -0.31
CA ILE A 6 5.38 17.93 0.60
C ILE A 6 6.58 18.33 1.48
N ILE A 7 7.62 18.90 0.85
CA ILE A 7 8.81 19.40 1.56
C ILE A 7 8.70 20.91 1.66
N ASP A 8 8.97 21.45 2.85
CA ASP A 8 9.02 22.87 3.11
C ASP A 8 10.43 23.39 2.81
N TYR A 9 10.53 24.49 2.08
CA TYR A 9 11.81 25.11 1.71
C TYR A 9 11.94 26.48 2.34
N ASN A 10 13.05 26.71 3.05
CA ASN A 10 13.41 28.00 3.60
C ASN A 10 14.50 28.63 2.70
N SER A 11 14.13 29.66 1.94
CA SER A 11 15.03 30.35 1.01
C SER A 11 16.09 31.22 1.68
N ILE A 12 15.90 31.62 2.94
CA ILE A 12 16.88 32.44 3.67
C ILE A 12 18.07 31.56 4.07
N ASN A 13 17.78 30.35 4.56
CA ASN A 13 18.80 29.43 5.06
C ASN A 13 19.20 28.35 4.04
N ASN A 14 18.55 28.31 2.87
CA ASN A 14 18.67 27.25 1.86
C ASN A 14 18.45 25.84 2.44
N THR A 15 17.50 25.70 3.37
CA THR A 15 17.22 24.43 4.04
C THR A 15 15.88 23.82 3.60
N PHE A 16 15.83 22.49 3.65
CA PHE A 16 14.65 21.70 3.33
C PHE A 16 14.21 20.94 4.58
N THR A 17 12.91 20.97 4.88
CA THR A 17 12.35 20.26 6.04
C THR A 17 11.12 19.45 5.65
N LEU A 18 10.96 18.29 6.26
CA LEU A 18 9.72 17.52 6.22
C LEU A 18 9.05 17.69 7.58
N SER A 19 7.91 18.38 7.63
CA SER A 19 7.19 18.58 8.88
C SER A 19 6.77 17.24 9.50
N LYS A 20 6.73 17.19 10.83
CA LYS A 20 6.35 15.97 11.57
C LYS A 20 4.97 15.45 11.15
N ASP A 21 4.03 16.36 10.92
CA ASP A 21 2.65 16.04 10.53
C ASP A 21 2.57 15.35 9.17
N LYS A 22 3.50 15.64 8.25
CA LYS A 22 3.62 14.95 6.95
C LYS A 22 4.45 13.68 7.09
N ALA A 23 5.55 13.72 7.84
CA ALA A 23 6.47 12.60 8.01
C ALA A 23 5.78 11.35 8.58
N GLN A 24 4.83 11.51 9.50
CA GLN A 24 4.09 10.39 10.09
C GLN A 24 3.29 9.56 9.08
N TYR A 25 2.92 10.14 7.93
CA TYR A 25 2.13 9.51 6.87
C TYR A 25 2.97 9.11 5.65
N LEU A 26 4.26 9.45 5.63
CA LEU A 26 5.16 9.25 4.48
C LEU A 26 6.39 8.42 4.82
N THR A 27 6.46 7.86 6.04
CA THR A 27 7.59 7.08 6.52
C THR A 27 7.12 5.83 7.27
N ARG A 28 7.96 4.80 7.31
CA ARG A 28 7.65 3.49 7.93
C ARG A 28 7.74 3.47 9.46
N LYS A 29 8.12 4.59 10.08
CA LYS A 29 8.49 4.62 11.51
C LYS A 29 7.30 4.43 12.45
N ASN A 30 6.11 4.85 12.04
CA ASN A 30 4.92 4.81 12.86
C ASN A 30 3.98 3.70 12.35
N CYS A 31 3.23 3.05 13.24
CA CYS A 31 2.15 2.13 12.88
C CYS A 31 0.89 2.88 12.40
N ILE A 32 1.09 3.90 11.56
CA ILE A 32 0.06 4.71 10.92
C ILE A 32 0.12 4.40 9.43
N TYR A 33 -1.02 4.50 8.74
CA TYR A 33 -1.09 4.31 7.30
C TYR A 33 -0.07 5.19 6.55
N ASN A 34 0.79 4.55 5.77
CA ASN A 34 1.87 5.18 5.04
C ASN A 34 1.48 5.37 3.56
N PHE A 35 1.03 6.57 3.22
CA PHE A 35 0.63 6.91 1.85
C PHE A 35 1.78 6.78 0.84
N ALA A 36 3.04 6.92 1.28
CA ALA A 36 4.17 6.73 0.38
C ALA A 36 4.24 5.29 -0.17
N ALA A 37 3.82 4.29 0.62
CA ALA A 37 3.73 2.92 0.15
C ALA A 37 2.66 2.77 -0.95
N SER A 38 1.48 3.36 -0.73
CA SER A 38 0.34 3.28 -1.65
C SER A 38 0.57 4.04 -2.95
N MET A 39 1.35 5.13 -2.95
CA MET A 39 1.68 5.86 -4.18
C MET A 39 2.49 5.02 -5.18
N GLN A 40 3.05 3.87 -4.78
CA GLN A 40 3.71 2.93 -5.69
C GLN A 40 2.74 2.25 -6.68
N TRP A 41 1.42 2.28 -6.43
CA TRP A 41 0.43 1.77 -7.38
C TRP A 41 0.47 2.49 -8.72
N ILE A 42 0.73 3.80 -8.73
CA ILE A 42 0.78 4.62 -9.95
C ILE A 42 1.79 4.04 -10.96
N PRO A 43 3.09 3.86 -10.64
CA PRO A 43 4.04 3.29 -11.58
C PRO A 43 3.77 1.82 -11.91
N VAL A 44 3.16 1.05 -11.01
CA VAL A 44 2.75 -0.35 -11.31
C VAL A 44 1.69 -0.38 -12.41
N LEU A 45 0.67 0.47 -12.30
CA LEU A 45 -0.43 0.54 -13.27
C LEU A 45 0.01 1.21 -14.58
N ALA A 46 0.79 2.29 -14.50
CA ALA A 46 1.30 2.99 -15.68
C ALA A 46 2.16 2.09 -16.57
N LYS A 47 2.87 1.12 -16.01
CA LYS A 47 3.76 0.23 -16.76
C LYS A 47 3.02 -0.64 -17.80
N VAL A 48 1.74 -0.93 -17.58
CA VAL A 48 0.92 -1.78 -18.47
C VAL A 48 -0.08 -0.98 -19.30
N GLU A 49 -0.01 0.35 -19.30
CA GLU A 49 -0.97 1.24 -19.99
C GLU A 49 -1.15 0.89 -21.47
N ASN A 50 -0.04 0.70 -22.20
CA ASN A 50 -0.10 0.36 -23.63
C ASN A 50 -0.77 -1.00 -23.87
N GLU A 51 -0.46 -2.01 -23.05
CA GLU A 51 -1.09 -3.33 -23.15
C GLU A 51 -2.60 -3.24 -22.87
N ILE A 52 -3.01 -2.42 -21.91
CA ILE A 52 -4.43 -2.12 -21.65
C ILE A 52 -5.08 -1.51 -22.89
N ILE A 53 -4.48 -0.48 -23.49
CA ILE A 53 -5.00 0.16 -24.71
C ILE A 53 -5.15 -0.85 -25.84
N GLU A 54 -4.20 -1.77 -26.02
CA GLU A 54 -4.31 -2.83 -27.02
C GLU A 54 -5.51 -3.76 -26.76
N CYS A 55 -5.78 -4.09 -25.49
CA CYS A 55 -6.93 -4.92 -25.12
C CYS A 55 -8.28 -4.25 -25.46
N PHE A 56 -8.36 -2.92 -25.43
CA PHE A 56 -9.57 -2.21 -25.87
C PHE A 56 -9.86 -2.39 -27.37
N ILE A 57 -8.82 -2.52 -28.19
CA ILE A 57 -8.95 -2.64 -29.65
C ILE A 57 -9.14 -4.11 -30.06
N LYS A 58 -8.37 -5.02 -29.45
CA LYS A 58 -8.25 -6.42 -29.86
C LYS A 58 -9.02 -7.40 -28.98
N GLY A 59 -9.56 -6.95 -27.84
CA GLY A 59 -10.09 -7.81 -26.79
C GLY A 59 -8.98 -8.53 -26.01
N GLY A 60 -9.38 -9.41 -25.08
CA GLY A 60 -8.45 -10.14 -24.22
C GLY A 60 -8.15 -9.42 -22.92
N GLY A 61 -6.91 -9.54 -22.42
CA GLY A 61 -6.47 -8.92 -21.17
C GLY A 61 -4.95 -8.92 -21.02
N VAL A 62 -4.47 -8.10 -20.10
CA VAL A 62 -3.05 -8.02 -19.74
C VAL A 62 -2.69 -9.25 -18.89
N PRO A 63 -1.67 -10.04 -19.26
CA PRO A 63 -1.31 -11.23 -18.51
C PRO A 63 -0.71 -10.85 -17.15
N TYR A 64 -0.92 -11.71 -16.16
CA TYR A 64 -0.42 -11.53 -14.80
C TYR A 64 1.10 -11.27 -14.75
N SER A 65 1.86 -11.92 -15.64
CA SER A 65 3.31 -11.76 -15.76
C SER A 65 3.77 -10.36 -16.17
N SER A 66 2.91 -9.53 -16.78
CA SER A 66 3.26 -8.13 -17.12
C SER A 66 3.39 -7.25 -15.86
N TYR A 67 2.74 -7.65 -14.76
CA TYR A 67 2.66 -6.90 -13.50
C TYR A 67 3.88 -7.14 -12.57
N ASN A 68 5.09 -6.86 -13.07
CA ASN A 68 6.36 -7.19 -12.41
C ASN A 68 6.46 -6.84 -10.90
N ARG A 69 6.18 -5.59 -10.51
CA ARG A 69 6.30 -5.11 -9.12
C ARG A 69 4.99 -5.20 -8.32
N PHE A 70 3.95 -5.78 -8.92
CA PHE A 70 2.63 -5.80 -8.31
C PHE A 70 2.59 -6.60 -7.01
N HIS A 71 3.26 -7.75 -6.93
CA HIS A 71 3.26 -8.55 -5.68
C HIS A 71 3.97 -7.84 -4.54
N GLU A 72 5.06 -7.14 -4.83
CA GLU A 72 5.80 -6.34 -3.85
C GLU A 72 4.90 -5.24 -3.28
N VAL A 73 4.26 -4.46 -4.16
CA VAL A 73 3.40 -3.34 -3.77
C VAL A 73 2.10 -3.83 -3.09
N MET A 74 1.52 -4.91 -3.59
CA MET A 74 0.36 -5.57 -2.98
C MET A 74 0.67 -6.03 -1.56
N ALA A 75 1.82 -6.67 -1.36
CA ALA A 75 2.22 -7.16 -0.04
C ALA A 75 2.42 -6.01 0.94
N GLU A 76 3.07 -4.92 0.53
CA GLU A 76 3.26 -3.73 1.38
C GLU A 76 1.91 -3.06 1.73
N GLU A 77 0.99 -2.93 0.77
CA GLU A 77 -0.35 -2.39 1.00
C GLU A 77 -1.20 -3.29 1.91
N SER A 78 -1.16 -4.60 1.67
CA SER A 78 -1.89 -5.60 2.47
C SER A 78 -1.34 -5.67 3.89
N PHE A 79 -0.04 -5.43 4.08
CA PHE A 79 0.55 -5.40 5.41
C PHE A 79 -0.09 -4.29 6.27
N GLN A 80 -0.16 -3.07 5.75
CA GLN A 80 -0.67 -1.92 6.51
C GLN A 80 -2.21 -1.90 6.66
N THR A 81 -2.95 -2.61 5.81
CA THR A 81 -4.43 -2.63 5.85
C THR A 81 -5.01 -3.89 6.49
N ILE A 82 -4.37 -5.05 6.28
CA ILE A 82 -4.86 -6.35 6.75
C ILE A 82 -3.96 -6.89 7.86
N ALA A 83 -2.65 -7.05 7.60
CA ALA A 83 -1.78 -7.78 8.53
C ALA A 83 -1.69 -7.12 9.91
N VAL A 84 -1.55 -5.79 9.96
CA VAL A 84 -1.51 -5.02 11.21
C VAL A 84 -2.80 -5.15 12.02
N GLY A 85 -3.96 -5.23 11.35
CA GLY A 85 -5.27 -5.32 12.00
C GLY A 85 -5.81 -6.74 12.15
N LEU A 86 -5.10 -7.76 11.66
CA LEU A 86 -5.67 -9.09 11.48
C LEU A 86 -6.19 -9.68 12.80
N ILE A 87 -5.35 -9.69 13.82
CA ILE A 87 -5.66 -10.33 15.10
C ILE A 87 -6.66 -9.51 15.93
N ASP A 88 -6.45 -8.20 16.00
CA ASP A 88 -7.16 -7.34 16.95
C ASP A 88 -8.44 -6.71 16.38
N LEU A 89 -8.55 -6.60 15.04
CA LEU A 89 -9.67 -5.93 14.38
C LEU A 89 -10.46 -6.85 13.44
N ILE A 90 -9.79 -7.73 12.69
CA ILE A 90 -10.44 -8.53 11.63
C ILE A 90 -11.00 -9.85 12.17
N LEU A 91 -10.18 -10.68 12.82
CA LEU A 91 -10.65 -11.96 13.37
C LEU A 91 -11.82 -11.83 14.37
N PRO A 92 -11.90 -10.78 15.23
CA PRO A 92 -13.04 -10.58 16.12
C PRO A 92 -14.37 -10.31 15.43
N LEU A 93 -14.38 -9.96 14.13
CA LEU A 93 -15.61 -9.74 13.37
C LEU A 93 -16.44 -11.03 13.24
N VAL A 94 -15.79 -12.20 13.32
CA VAL A 94 -16.48 -13.49 13.33
C VAL A 94 -16.66 -13.93 14.79
N PRO A 95 -17.90 -14.01 15.29
CA PRO A 95 -18.16 -14.39 16.68
C PRO A 95 -17.49 -15.72 17.04
N ASN A 96 -16.82 -15.74 18.20
CA ASN A 96 -16.12 -16.91 18.75
C ASN A 96 -14.93 -17.45 17.93
N LEU A 97 -14.54 -16.83 16.80
CA LEU A 97 -13.43 -17.31 15.97
C LEU A 97 -12.09 -17.28 16.74
N ASN A 98 -11.83 -16.22 17.49
CA ASN A 98 -10.62 -16.12 18.32
C ASN A 98 -10.51 -17.23 19.37
N SER A 99 -11.62 -17.71 19.94
CA SER A 99 -11.60 -18.85 20.87
C SER A 99 -11.27 -20.14 20.14
N LYS A 100 -11.96 -20.39 19.02
CA LYS A 100 -11.75 -21.58 18.19
C LYS A 100 -10.32 -21.68 17.65
N LEU A 101 -9.70 -20.56 17.28
CA LEU A 101 -8.29 -20.51 16.88
C LEU A 101 -7.36 -20.93 18.04
N LYS A 102 -7.62 -20.45 19.26
CA LYS A 102 -6.86 -20.85 20.46
C LYS A 102 -7.09 -22.32 20.85
N GLU A 103 -8.26 -22.86 20.54
CA GLU A 103 -8.62 -24.28 20.76
C GLU A 103 -8.03 -25.22 19.68
N GLY A 104 -7.49 -24.68 18.58
CA GLY A 104 -6.81 -25.46 17.54
C GLY A 104 -7.72 -26.00 16.43
N ILE A 105 -8.54 -25.13 15.82
CA ILE A 105 -9.24 -25.49 14.58
C ILE A 105 -8.30 -25.62 13.37
N LYS A 106 -8.71 -26.39 12.37
CA LYS A 106 -8.05 -26.42 11.06
C LYS A 106 -8.46 -25.18 10.26
N VAL A 107 -7.47 -24.48 9.72
CA VAL A 107 -7.64 -23.26 8.92
C VAL A 107 -6.93 -23.44 7.58
N LEU A 108 -7.50 -22.87 6.53
CA LEU A 108 -6.88 -22.68 5.23
C LEU A 108 -6.92 -21.18 4.95
N ASP A 109 -5.77 -20.61 4.63
CA ASP A 109 -5.64 -19.26 4.09
C ASP A 109 -5.67 -19.33 2.56
#